data_AF-A0A7W1PU82-F1
#
_entry.id   AF-A0A7W1PU82-F1
#
_cell.length_a   1.000
_cell.length_b   1.000
_cell.length_c   1.000
_cell.angle_alpha   90.00
_cell.angle_beta   90.00
_cell.angle_gamma   90.00
#
_symmetry.space_group_name_H-M   'P 1'
#
loop_
_entity.id
_entity.type
_entity.pdbx_description
1 polymer ?
#
loop_
_entity_poly.entity_id
_entity_poly.type
_entity_poly.pdbx_seq_one_letter_code
_entity_poly.pdbx_strand_id
1 'polypeptide(L)'
;MCGIAGAYAFKAEGESFLNSVEASLPSLSKRGPNSHGIFRHSKIALGHTRLSIIDTSVAASQPFTDASGRYTIIYNGEFFNFKEYRQTLKSQGVQFKSTSDTETLLYLFMAHGPKCLEKINGFFAFAVYDQKEDSLFIARDRMGIKPLYYDLDEERLLFASEMKAMMALGVKKELDHAS
;
A
#
# COMPACT_ATOMS: atom_id res chain seq x y z
N MET A 1 -10.70 0.45 10.00
CA MET A 1 -9.34 0.06 9.59
C MET A 1 -9.20 0.42 8.14
N CYS A 2 -8.11 0.99 7.64
CA CYS A 2 -7.99 1.30 6.21
C CYS A 2 -8.18 0.07 5.28
N GLY A 3 -8.39 0.33 3.99
CA GLY A 3 -8.36 -0.67 2.94
C GLY A 3 -7.30 -0.32 1.90
N ILE A 4 -6.60 -1.33 1.39
CA ILE A 4 -5.67 -1.19 0.27
C ILE A 4 -6.11 -2.10 -0.88
N ALA A 5 -5.89 -1.65 -2.11
CA ALA A 5 -6.03 -2.42 -3.34
C ALA A 5 -4.94 -1.99 -4.33
N GLY A 6 -4.48 -2.90 -5.17
CA GLY A 6 -3.56 -2.54 -6.23
C GLY A 6 -3.45 -3.59 -7.31
N ALA A 7 -2.90 -3.14 -8.44
CA ALA A 7 -2.61 -3.94 -9.61
C ALA A 7 -1.24 -3.52 -10.15
N TYR A 8 -0.42 -4.50 -10.53
CA TYR A 8 0.87 -4.31 -11.16
C TYR A 8 0.98 -5.21 -12.37
N ALA A 9 1.23 -4.64 -13.55
CA ALA A 9 1.29 -5.35 -14.81
C ALA A 9 2.75 -5.67 -15.18
N PHE A 10 3.06 -6.95 -15.39
CA PHE A 10 4.36 -7.38 -15.92
C PHE A 10 4.39 -7.31 -17.45
N LYS A 11 3.21 -7.44 -18.08
CA LYS A 11 3.00 -7.44 -19.54
C LYS A 11 1.80 -6.57 -19.92
N ALA A 12 1.68 -6.24 -21.20
CA ALA A 12 0.63 -5.38 -21.73
C ALA A 12 -0.79 -5.93 -21.46
N GLU A 13 -0.95 -7.25 -21.48
CA GLU A 13 -2.20 -7.95 -21.19
C GLU A 13 -2.70 -7.63 -19.76
N GLY A 14 -1.78 -7.47 -18.82
CA GLY A 14 -2.05 -7.11 -17.43
C GLY A 14 -2.47 -5.65 -17.22
N GLU A 15 -2.18 -4.74 -18.16
CA GLU A 15 -2.46 -3.30 -18.00
C GLU A 15 -3.96 -3.00 -17.91
N SER A 16 -4.79 -3.84 -18.52
CA SER A 16 -6.26 -3.72 -18.46
C SER A 16 -6.80 -3.69 -17.03
N PHE A 17 -6.11 -4.36 -16.09
CA PHE A 17 -6.50 -4.46 -14.68
C PHE A 17 -6.16 -3.22 -13.85
N LEU A 18 -5.28 -2.35 -14.32
CA LEU A 18 -4.91 -1.11 -13.63
C LEU A 18 -6.12 -0.17 -13.49
N ASN A 19 -7.02 -0.22 -14.47
CA ASN A 19 -8.26 0.55 -14.46
C ASN A 19 -9.26 0.03 -13.41
N SER A 20 -9.22 -1.25 -13.08
CA SER A 20 -10.10 -1.89 -12.10
C SER A 20 -9.81 -1.48 -10.65
N VAL A 21 -8.62 -0.94 -10.35
CA VAL A 21 -8.25 -0.55 -8.97
C VAL A 21 -9.20 0.47 -8.40
N GLU A 22 -9.55 1.51 -9.15
CA GLU A 22 -10.48 2.55 -8.70
C GLU A 22 -11.89 1.98 -8.46
N ALA A 23 -12.37 1.15 -9.38
CA ALA A 23 -13.66 0.48 -9.27
C ALA A 23 -13.74 -0.48 -8.06
N SER A 24 -12.59 -0.94 -7.54
CA SER A 24 -12.53 -1.78 -6.34
C SER A 24 -12.70 -1.01 -5.03
N LEU A 25 -12.36 0.29 -4.99
CA LEU A 25 -12.34 1.09 -3.77
C LEU A 25 -13.69 1.23 -3.06
N PRO A 26 -14.84 1.38 -3.75
CA PRO A 26 -16.16 1.41 -3.12
C PRO A 26 -16.43 0.17 -2.25
N SER A 27 -15.90 -1.01 -2.64
CA SER A 27 -16.05 -2.22 -1.83
C SER A 27 -15.31 -2.10 -0.50
N LEU A 28 -14.21 -1.33 -0.44
CA LEU A 28 -13.41 -1.08 0.76
C LEU A 28 -13.89 0.15 1.57
N SER A 29 -15.01 0.78 1.21
CA SER A 29 -15.52 1.99 1.88
C SER A 29 -15.81 1.79 3.38
N LYS A 30 -16.35 0.62 3.77
CA LYS A 30 -16.64 0.28 5.19
C LYS A 30 -15.38 0.21 6.05
N ARG A 31 -14.22 -0.05 5.44
CA ARG A 31 -12.92 -0.08 6.11
C ARG A 31 -12.45 1.35 6.39
N GLY A 32 -12.42 2.17 5.35
CA GLY A 32 -11.96 3.55 5.39
C GLY A 32 -13.01 4.54 4.88
N PRO A 33 -13.97 4.94 5.73
CA PRO A 33 -15.09 5.78 5.32
C PRO A 33 -14.74 7.27 5.16
N ASN A 34 -13.56 7.72 5.60
CA ASN A 34 -13.24 9.14 5.66
C ASN A 34 -12.76 9.71 4.33
N SER A 35 -11.94 8.95 3.60
CA SER A 35 -11.45 9.36 2.29
C SER A 35 -10.96 8.15 1.49
N HIS A 36 -10.80 8.34 0.19
CA HIS A 36 -10.13 7.39 -0.69
C HIS A 36 -9.17 8.12 -1.62
N GLY A 37 -8.22 7.39 -2.19
CA GLY A 37 -7.26 7.94 -3.13
C GLY A 37 -6.74 6.86 -4.07
N ILE A 38 -6.26 7.29 -5.23
CA ILE A 38 -5.63 6.43 -6.22
C ILE A 38 -4.37 7.08 -6.77
N PHE A 39 -3.38 6.25 -7.04
CA PHE A 39 -2.15 6.58 -7.74
C PHE A 39 -2.05 5.66 -8.94
N ARG A 40 -1.72 6.22 -10.11
CA ARG A 40 -1.47 5.49 -11.35
C ARG A 40 -0.16 5.94 -11.95
N HIS A 41 0.65 5.00 -12.38
CA HIS A 41 1.90 5.28 -13.07
C HIS A 41 2.29 4.10 -13.95
N SER A 42 2.35 4.30 -15.27
CA SER A 42 2.75 3.26 -16.22
C SER A 42 2.05 1.92 -15.94
N LYS A 43 2.78 0.92 -15.41
CA LYS A 43 2.33 -0.44 -15.13
C LYS A 43 1.69 -0.66 -13.75
N ILE A 44 1.46 0.40 -12.95
CA ILE A 44 0.91 0.25 -11.61
C ILE A 44 -0.30 1.14 -11.34
N ALA A 45 -1.22 0.59 -10.55
CA ALA A 45 -2.27 1.34 -9.89
C ALA A 45 -2.34 0.94 -8.40
N LEU A 46 -2.32 1.93 -7.52
CA LEU A 46 -2.38 1.77 -6.07
C LEU A 46 -3.58 2.56 -5.53
N GLY A 47 -4.45 1.89 -4.79
CA GLY A 47 -5.67 2.45 -4.24
C GLY A 47 -5.77 2.27 -2.73
N HIS A 48 -6.34 3.26 -2.05
CA HIS A 48 -6.46 3.27 -0.60
C HIS A 48 -7.80 3.86 -0.15
N THR A 49 -8.40 3.28 0.90
CA THR A 49 -9.53 3.85 1.65
C THR A 49 -9.10 4.08 3.10
N ARG A 50 -9.33 5.30 3.62
CA ARG A 50 -8.76 5.77 4.88
C ARG A 50 -9.77 5.77 6.03
N LEU A 51 -9.37 5.16 7.15
CA LEU A 51 -9.92 5.50 8.46
C LEU A 51 -8.90 6.41 9.15
N SER A 52 -9.26 7.67 9.34
CA SER A 52 -8.37 8.72 9.85
C SER A 52 -8.21 8.61 11.37
N ILE A 53 -7.16 7.92 11.84
CA ILE A 53 -6.85 7.76 13.28
C ILE A 53 -5.63 8.60 13.67
N ILE A 54 -4.47 8.31 13.07
CA ILE A 54 -3.22 9.05 13.30
C ILE A 54 -3.10 10.11 12.20
N ASP A 55 -2.98 11.37 12.62
CA ASP A 55 -2.96 12.55 11.75
C ASP A 55 -4.21 12.64 10.85
N THR A 56 -5.19 13.45 11.25
CA THR A 56 -6.44 13.62 10.50
C THR A 56 -6.34 14.62 9.36
N SER A 57 -5.15 15.21 9.13
CA SER A 57 -4.95 16.20 8.08
C SER A 57 -4.86 15.58 6.69
N VAL A 58 -5.09 16.41 5.67
CA VAL A 58 -4.91 16.04 4.26
C VAL A 58 -3.46 15.68 3.93
N ALA A 59 -2.48 16.14 4.72
CA ALA A 59 -1.07 15.83 4.50
C ALA A 59 -0.74 14.34 4.73
N ALA A 60 -1.60 13.64 5.48
CA ALA A 60 -1.52 12.20 5.73
C ALA A 60 -2.39 11.36 4.77
N SER A 61 -2.84 11.94 3.65
CA SER A 61 -3.62 11.22 2.64
C SER A 61 -2.79 10.17 1.95
N GLN A 62 -3.45 9.10 1.51
CA GLN A 62 -2.84 7.99 0.80
C GLN A 62 -3.59 7.69 -0.50
N PRO A 63 -2.92 7.22 -1.58
CA PRO A 63 -1.49 6.88 -1.65
C PRO A 63 -0.55 8.06 -1.38
N PHE A 64 0.51 7.81 -0.63
CA PHE A 64 1.44 8.84 -0.18
C PHE A 64 2.73 8.75 -0.99
N THR A 65 3.09 9.82 -1.68
CA THR A 65 4.34 9.93 -2.45
C THR A 65 5.35 10.80 -1.73
N ASP A 66 6.62 10.38 -1.74
CA ASP A 66 7.74 11.14 -1.16
C ASP A 66 8.00 12.45 -1.93
N ALA A 67 8.84 13.33 -1.37
CA ALA A 67 9.11 14.64 -1.95
C ALA A 67 9.82 14.60 -3.32
N SER A 68 10.60 13.55 -3.60
CA SER A 68 11.26 13.37 -4.91
C SER A 68 10.32 12.85 -5.99
N GLY A 69 9.14 12.34 -5.60
CA GLY A 69 8.23 11.68 -6.52
C GLY A 69 8.63 10.25 -6.85
N ARG A 70 9.70 9.68 -6.30
CA ARG A 70 10.20 8.35 -6.64
C ARG A 70 9.38 7.23 -6.00
N TYR A 71 9.04 7.36 -4.72
CA TYR A 71 8.42 6.31 -3.93
C TYR A 71 6.98 6.64 -3.57
N THR A 72 6.08 5.69 -3.78
CA THR A 72 4.66 5.80 -3.41
C THR A 72 4.22 4.63 -2.54
N ILE A 73 3.59 4.91 -1.39
CA ILE A 73 3.09 3.92 -0.44
C ILE A 73 1.57 3.91 -0.33
N ILE A 74 1.00 2.72 -0.20
CA ILE A 74 -0.32 2.49 0.40
C ILE A 74 -0.17 1.55 1.60
N TYR A 75 -0.89 1.83 2.69
CA TYR A 75 -0.64 1.22 3.98
C TYR A 75 -1.91 1.12 4.82
N ASN A 76 -2.19 -0.10 5.27
CA ASN A 76 -3.20 -0.43 6.25
C ASN A 76 -2.53 -1.03 7.48
N GLY A 77 -2.39 -0.27 8.56
CA GLY A 77 -1.71 -0.74 9.75
C GLY A 77 -1.59 0.31 10.83
N GLU A 78 -0.80 -0.01 11.84
CA GLU A 78 -0.31 0.93 12.82
C GLU A 78 1.14 0.56 13.18
N PHE A 79 2.05 1.53 13.08
CA PHE A 79 3.48 1.36 13.37
C PHE A 79 3.76 2.01 14.73
N PHE A 80 3.69 1.24 15.80
CA PHE A 80 3.64 1.74 17.17
C PHE A 80 4.87 2.55 17.58
N ASN A 81 6.07 2.09 17.20
CA ASN A 81 7.33 2.77 17.51
C ASN A 81 7.79 3.75 16.42
N PHE A 82 6.89 4.23 15.55
CA PHE A 82 7.26 5.16 14.47
C PHE A 82 7.91 6.46 14.98
N LYS A 83 7.54 6.95 16.16
CA LYS A 83 8.09 8.21 16.71
C LYS A 83 9.61 8.15 16.92
N GLU A 84 10.14 6.99 17.33
CA GLU A 84 11.57 6.76 17.52
C GLU A 84 12.33 6.84 16.19
N TYR A 85 11.81 6.16 15.17
CA TYR A 85 12.39 6.21 13.82
C TYR A 85 12.24 7.56 13.16
N ARG A 86 11.12 8.26 13.40
CA ARG A 86 10.91 9.63 12.92
C ARG A 86 11.96 10.58 13.48
N GLN A 87 12.29 10.48 14.76
CA GLN A 87 13.37 11.28 15.36
C GLN A 87 14.73 10.95 14.73
N THR A 88 15.02 9.67 14.54
CA THR A 88 16.26 9.21 13.88
C THR A 88 16.38 9.71 12.44
N LEU A 89 15.30 9.64 11.65
CA LEU A 89 15.28 10.11 10.27
C LEU A 89 15.41 11.64 10.19
N LYS A 90 14.80 12.38 11.13
CA LYS A 90 14.97 13.83 11.23
C LYS A 90 16.41 14.23 11.50
N SER A 91 17.13 13.52 12.38
CA SER A 91 18.55 13.81 12.64
C SER A 91 19.46 13.50 11.44
N GLN A 92 18.98 12.67 10.51
CA GLN A 92 19.61 12.41 9.21
C GLN A 92 19.20 13.41 8.12
N GLY A 93 18.41 14.44 8.46
CA GLY A 93 18.02 15.51 7.55
C GLY A 93 16.68 15.31 6.83
N VAL A 94 15.95 14.22 7.10
CA VAL A 94 14.64 13.96 6.47
C VAL A 94 13.62 15.01 6.90
N GLN A 95 12.98 15.64 5.91
CA GLN A 95 11.89 16.60 6.09
C GLN A 95 10.55 15.89 5.99
N PHE A 96 9.67 16.11 6.97
CA PHE A 96 8.37 15.48 7.04
C PHE A 96 7.25 16.49 6.76
N LYS A 97 6.27 16.13 5.93
CA LYS A 97 5.08 16.94 5.62
C LYS A 97 3.85 16.59 6.45
N SER A 98 3.84 15.44 7.10
CA SER A 98 2.76 14.96 7.97
C SER A 98 3.31 14.45 9.29
N THR A 99 2.44 14.19 10.25
CA THR A 99 2.72 13.50 11.51
C THR A 99 2.30 12.03 11.50
N SER A 100 1.86 11.51 10.34
CA SER A 100 1.45 10.12 10.19
C SER A 100 2.63 9.15 10.27
N ASP A 101 2.35 7.97 10.78
CA ASP A 101 3.23 6.82 10.74
C ASP A 101 3.50 6.32 9.31
N THR A 102 2.56 6.52 8.38
CA THR A 102 2.70 6.21 6.93
C THR A 102 3.94 6.85 6.32
N GLU A 103 4.14 8.15 6.55
CA GLU A 103 5.29 8.88 6.01
C GLU A 103 6.60 8.38 6.63
N THR A 104 6.57 8.07 7.92
CA THR A 104 7.73 7.50 8.61
C THR A 104 8.09 6.12 8.06
N LEU A 105 7.08 5.29 7.77
CA LEU A 105 7.28 3.99 7.16
C LEU A 105 7.89 4.11 5.76
N LEU A 106 7.43 5.06 4.94
CA LEU A 106 8.00 5.27 3.61
C LEU A 106 9.47 5.67 3.69
N TYR A 107 9.83 6.65 4.51
CA TYR A 107 11.22 7.06 4.66
C TYR A 107 12.10 5.98 5.30
N LEU A 108 11.56 5.18 6.22
CA LEU A 108 12.28 4.03 6.77
C LEU A 108 12.55 2.96 5.69
N PHE A 109 11.58 2.72 4.80
CA PHE A 109 11.76 1.84 3.64
C PHE A 109 12.80 2.42 2.67
N MET A 110 12.79 3.72 2.40
CA MET A 110 13.80 4.36 1.54
C MET A 110 15.23 4.19 2.10
N ALA A 111 15.38 4.23 3.44
CA ALA A 111 16.68 4.10 4.09
C ALA A 111 17.20 2.65 4.19
N HIS A 112 16.30 1.66 4.29
CA HIS A 112 16.68 0.27 4.61
C HIS A 112 16.16 -0.79 3.62
N GLY A 113 15.36 -0.39 2.63
CA GLY A 113 14.63 -1.30 1.76
C GLY A 113 13.79 -2.30 2.55
N PRO A 114 13.70 -3.56 2.09
CA PRO A 114 12.97 -4.63 2.78
C PRO A 114 13.40 -4.90 4.23
N LYS A 115 14.63 -4.55 4.61
CA LYS A 115 15.12 -4.72 6.00
C LYS A 115 14.42 -3.79 7.00
N CYS A 116 13.60 -2.83 6.53
CA CYS A 116 12.74 -2.05 7.41
C CYS A 116 11.75 -2.93 8.19
N LEU A 117 11.38 -4.11 7.68
CA LEU A 117 10.42 -5.00 8.34
C LEU A 117 10.90 -5.50 9.71
N GLU A 118 12.21 -5.62 9.92
CA GLU A 118 12.81 -6.02 11.20
C GLU A 118 12.69 -4.93 12.27
N LYS A 119 12.39 -3.69 11.86
CA LYS A 119 12.38 -2.49 12.70
C LYS A 119 10.97 -2.11 13.17
N ILE A 120 9.95 -2.59 12.48
CA ILE A 120 8.55 -2.20 12.68
C ILE A 120 7.95 -3.02 13.83
N ASN A 121 7.59 -2.36 14.92
CA ASN A 121 6.65 -2.90 15.89
C ASN A 121 5.24 -2.44 15.52
N GLY A 122 4.34 -3.38 15.25
CA GLY A 122 3.01 -3.06 14.78
C GLY A 122 2.35 -4.19 14.01
N PHE A 123 1.19 -3.86 13.45
CA PHE A 123 0.49 -4.69 12.48
C PHE A 123 0.32 -3.91 11.18
N PHE A 124 0.43 -4.57 10.02
CA PHE A 124 0.48 -3.86 8.75
C PHE A 124 0.19 -4.78 7.57
N ALA A 125 -0.41 -4.19 6.55
CA ALA A 125 -0.26 -4.60 5.16
C ALA A 125 0.06 -3.33 4.36
N PHE A 126 1.14 -3.33 3.59
CA PHE A 126 1.51 -2.17 2.78
C PHE A 126 2.14 -2.57 1.45
N ALA A 127 2.10 -1.64 0.51
CA ALA A 127 2.82 -1.72 -0.74
C ALA A 127 3.59 -0.43 -0.99
N VAL A 128 4.86 -0.53 -1.41
CA VAL A 128 5.71 0.58 -1.86
C VAL A 128 6.11 0.36 -3.30
N TYR A 129 5.82 1.33 -4.15
CA TYR A 129 6.28 1.38 -5.52
C TYR A 129 7.49 2.30 -5.66
N ASP A 130 8.55 1.82 -6.30
CA ASP A 130 9.71 2.61 -6.71
C ASP A 130 9.60 2.90 -8.22
N GLN A 131 9.26 4.14 -8.56
CA GLN A 131 9.11 4.59 -9.96
C GLN A 131 10.43 4.54 -10.73
N LYS A 132 11.57 4.70 -10.06
CA LYS A 132 12.88 4.72 -10.74
C LYS A 132 13.30 3.32 -11.17
N GLU A 133 13.10 2.34 -10.28
CA GLU A 133 13.47 0.95 -10.53
C GLU A 133 12.34 0.14 -11.16
N ASP A 134 11.16 0.76 -11.39
CA ASP A 134 9.92 0.10 -11.80
C ASP A 134 9.67 -1.20 -11.01
N SER A 135 9.61 -1.07 -9.68
CA SER A 135 9.49 -2.24 -8.80
C SER A 135 8.47 -2.03 -7.69
N LEU A 136 7.79 -3.12 -7.32
CA LEU A 136 6.77 -3.14 -6.28
C LEU A 136 7.20 -4.04 -5.13
N PHE A 137 7.22 -3.49 -3.93
CA PHE A 137 7.39 -4.23 -2.70
C PHE A 137 6.07 -4.30 -1.94
N ILE A 138 5.66 -5.50 -1.52
CA ILE A 138 4.45 -5.70 -0.72
C ILE A 138 4.80 -6.52 0.51
N ALA A 139 4.29 -6.11 1.67
CA ALA A 139 4.51 -6.83 2.92
C ALA A 139 3.24 -6.90 3.78
N ARG A 140 3.17 -7.98 4.56
CA ARG A 140 2.17 -8.22 5.59
C ARG A 140 2.87 -8.50 6.91
N ASP A 141 2.24 -8.12 8.02
CA ASP A 141 2.79 -8.36 9.35
C ASP A 141 2.93 -9.84 9.70
N ARG A 142 3.81 -10.13 10.66
CA ARG A 142 4.26 -11.48 11.05
C ARG A 142 3.11 -12.41 11.43
N MET A 143 2.04 -11.86 12.00
CA MET A 143 0.88 -12.63 12.48
C MET A 143 -0.31 -12.55 11.53
N GLY A 144 -0.16 -11.85 10.40
CA GLY A 144 -1.22 -11.63 9.44
C GLY A 144 -2.43 -10.89 10.00
N ILE A 145 -2.24 -10.01 11.00
CA ILE A 145 -3.33 -9.26 11.64
C ILE A 145 -4.07 -8.42 10.60
N LYS A 146 -3.35 -7.77 9.69
CA LYS A 146 -3.99 -7.05 8.57
C LYS A 146 -4.17 -8.00 7.39
N PRO A 147 -5.42 -8.19 6.90
CA PRO A 147 -5.67 -9.07 5.77
C PRO A 147 -5.06 -8.49 4.50
N LEU A 148 -4.48 -9.37 3.70
CA LEU A 148 -3.93 -9.10 2.39
C LEU A 148 -4.13 -10.35 1.54
N TYR A 149 -4.97 -10.23 0.52
CA TYR A 149 -5.20 -11.22 -0.51
C TYR A 149 -4.42 -10.82 -1.75
N TYR A 150 -3.97 -11.79 -2.53
CA TYR A 150 -3.32 -11.55 -3.80
C TYR A 150 -3.67 -12.63 -4.82
N ASP A 151 -3.56 -12.28 -6.09
CA ASP A 151 -3.63 -13.15 -7.26
C ASP A 151 -2.45 -12.79 -8.16
N LEU A 152 -1.67 -13.78 -8.55
CA LEU A 152 -0.41 -13.59 -9.25
C LEU A 152 -0.31 -14.58 -10.39
N ASP A 153 -0.07 -14.06 -11.59
CA ASP A 153 0.23 -14.84 -12.79
C ASP A 153 1.40 -14.22 -13.57
N GLU A 154 1.65 -14.76 -14.75
CA GLU A 154 2.73 -14.33 -15.66
C GLU A 154 2.50 -12.95 -16.30
N GLU A 155 1.31 -12.36 -16.15
CA GLU A 155 0.91 -11.09 -16.76
C GLU A 155 0.82 -9.98 -15.72
N ARG A 156 0.39 -10.30 -14.49
CA ARG A 156 0.10 -9.31 -13.45
C ARG A 156 0.11 -9.86 -12.03
N LEU A 157 0.12 -8.91 -11.10
CA LEU A 157 -0.18 -9.09 -9.69
C LEU A 157 -1.38 -8.21 -9.31
N LEU A 158 -2.40 -8.82 -8.69
CA LEU A 158 -3.51 -8.12 -8.04
C LEU A 158 -3.42 -8.35 -6.53
N PHE A 159 -3.78 -7.35 -5.73
CA PHE A 159 -3.85 -7.51 -4.29
C PHE A 159 -4.87 -6.58 -3.64
N ALA A 160 -5.45 -7.00 -2.52
CA ALA A 160 -6.40 -6.19 -1.77
C ALA A 160 -6.57 -6.63 -0.32
N SER A 161 -7.12 -5.76 0.52
CA SER A 161 -7.43 -6.08 1.93
C SER A 161 -8.58 -7.08 2.11
N GLU A 162 -9.45 -7.26 1.11
CA GLU A 162 -10.63 -8.14 1.21
C GLU A 162 -10.93 -8.85 -0.10
N MET A 163 -11.45 -10.07 -0.02
CA MET A 163 -11.82 -10.89 -1.19
C MET A 163 -12.81 -10.19 -2.13
N LYS A 164 -13.77 -9.44 -1.59
CA LYS A 164 -14.74 -8.69 -2.43
C LYS A 164 -14.07 -7.60 -3.28
N ALA A 165 -12.95 -7.04 -2.82
CA ALA A 165 -12.16 -6.12 -3.61
C ALA A 165 -11.36 -6.88 -4.68
N MET A 166 -10.84 -8.07 -4.38
CA MET A 166 -10.24 -8.95 -5.40
C MET A 166 -11.23 -9.29 -6.52
N MET A 167 -12.48 -9.59 -6.17
CA MET A 167 -13.54 -9.83 -7.17
C MET A 167 -13.83 -8.61 -8.04
N ALA A 168 -13.77 -7.40 -7.45
CA ALA A 168 -13.93 -6.16 -8.21
C ALA A 168 -12.70 -5.81 -9.06
N LEU A 169 -11.50 -6.28 -8.68
CA LEU A 169 -10.29 -6.18 -9.48
C LEU A 169 -10.33 -7.11 -10.71
N GLY A 170 -11.19 -8.13 -10.72
CA GLY A 170 -11.34 -9.05 -11.85
C GLY A 170 -10.65 -10.41 -11.64
N VAL A 171 -10.35 -10.79 -10.40
CA VAL A 171 -9.91 -12.16 -10.08
C VAL A 171 -10.91 -13.19 -10.60
N LYS A 172 -10.40 -14.26 -11.21
CA LYS A 172 -11.21 -15.41 -11.65
C LYS A 172 -11.88 -16.06 -10.44
N LYS A 173 -13.17 -16.35 -10.55
CA LYS A 173 -13.97 -17.01 -9.51
C LYS A 173 -13.97 -18.52 -9.72
N GLU A 174 -12.78 -19.08 -9.80
CA GLU A 174 -12.56 -20.51 -10.04
C GLU A 174 -11.95 -21.12 -8.78
N LEU A 175 -12.40 -22.32 -8.43
CA LEU A 175 -11.78 -23.08 -7.35
C LEU A 175 -10.56 -23.79 -7.90
N ASP A 176 -9.42 -23.61 -7.24
CA ASP A 176 -8.29 -24.47 -7.46
C ASP A 176 -8.56 -25.81 -6.74
N HIS A 177 -8.73 -26.86 -7.54
CA HIS A 177 -8.95 -28.23 -7.05
C HIS A 177 -7.64 -29.01 -6.85
N ALA A 178 -6.49 -28.42 -7.17
CA ALA A 178 -5.19 -29.08 -7.17
C ALA A 178 -4.34 -28.83 -5.91
N SER A 179 -4.85 -28.03 -4.96
CA SER A 179 -4.21 -27.70 -3.67
C SER A 179 -4.67 -28.60 -2.52
#